data_AF-A0A4V0NDD0-F1
#
_entry.id   AF-A0A4V0NDD0-F1
#
_cell.length_a   1.000
_cell.length_b   1.000
_cell.length_c   1.000
_cell.angle_alpha   90.00
_cell.angle_beta   90.00
_cell.angle_gamma   90.00
#
_symmetry.space_group_name_H-M   'P 1'
#
loop_
_entity.id
_entity.type
_entity.pdbx_description
1 polymer ?
#
loop_
_entity_poly.entity_id
_entity_poly.type
_entity_poly.pdbx_seq_one_letter_code
_entity_poly.pdbx_strand_id
1 'polypeptide(L)'
;MRTLLLALLPALPVLSACGDFFGDRDAHAPGTALGTFHVVGTQTANTCGEGALGATRSWAFDVELARDAGVLFWDNGASLVPGVLDEDLLSFSVEARVVVDMRTGDMPPGPPCSVERRDRVRGELGGAGRGLDDDGLDDDDVTRFEGRLSFDYAPTAGSRCEDLVVSELSVAPVFAALPCSMAYALTGTRTALPPE
;
A
#
# COMPACT_ATOMS: atom_id res chain seq x y z
N MET A 1 -51.78 18.46 66.03
CA MET A 1 -52.30 17.98 64.73
C MET A 1 -51.61 18.74 63.60
N ARG A 2 -50.61 18.10 62.98
CA ARG A 2 -50.20 18.22 61.56
C ARG A 2 -48.81 17.60 61.42
N THR A 3 -48.83 16.31 61.14
CA THR A 3 -47.84 15.58 60.34
C THR A 3 -47.52 16.35 59.06
N LEU A 4 -46.26 16.35 58.60
CA LEU A 4 -45.91 15.90 57.24
C LEU A 4 -44.38 15.93 56.95
N LEU A 5 -43.92 14.75 56.53
CA LEU A 5 -42.84 14.38 55.60
C LEU A 5 -41.38 14.82 55.82
N LEU A 6 -40.60 13.86 56.34
CA LEU A 6 -39.20 13.61 55.97
C LEU A 6 -39.08 13.36 54.46
N ALA A 7 -38.09 13.97 53.82
CA ALA A 7 -37.53 13.49 52.56
C ALA A 7 -36.05 13.15 52.78
N LEU A 8 -35.76 11.85 52.79
CA LEU A 8 -34.42 11.27 52.76
C LEU A 8 -33.75 11.60 51.42
N LEU A 9 -32.59 12.26 51.42
CA LEU A 9 -31.66 12.27 50.29
C LEU A 9 -30.71 11.07 50.40
N PRO A 10 -30.66 10.16 49.41
CA PRO A 10 -29.56 9.21 49.30
C PRO A 10 -28.35 9.89 48.64
N ALA A 11 -27.24 9.99 49.37
CA ALA A 11 -25.94 10.34 48.83
C ALA A 11 -25.38 9.14 48.06
N LEU A 12 -25.42 9.20 46.72
CA LEU A 12 -24.74 8.26 45.83
C LEU A 12 -23.26 8.66 45.68
N PRO A 13 -22.29 7.77 45.97
CA PRO A 13 -20.90 8.00 45.63
C PRO A 13 -20.71 7.91 44.12
N VAL A 14 -20.33 9.02 43.50
CA VAL A 14 -19.99 9.09 42.08
C VAL A 14 -18.59 8.48 41.92
N LEU A 15 -18.54 7.19 41.57
CA LEU A 15 -17.31 6.56 41.09
C LEU A 15 -17.02 7.12 39.69
N SER A 16 -16.19 8.16 39.62
CA SER A 16 -15.58 8.61 38.37
C SER A 16 -14.45 7.65 37.98
N ALA A 17 -14.84 6.48 37.47
CA ALA A 17 -13.96 5.58 36.73
C ALA A 17 -14.30 5.75 35.24
N CYS A 18 -13.83 6.84 34.64
CA CYS A 18 -13.70 6.89 33.19
C CYS A 18 -12.56 5.94 32.85
N GLY A 19 -12.90 4.71 32.47
CA GLY A 19 -11.94 3.76 31.95
C GLY A 19 -11.49 4.20 30.57
N ASP A 20 -10.23 4.61 30.47
CA ASP A 20 -9.46 4.65 29.22
C ASP A 20 -9.17 3.20 28.77
N PHE A 21 -10.23 2.43 28.49
CA PHE A 21 -10.13 1.00 28.11
C PHE A 21 -10.22 0.78 26.60
N PHE A 22 -10.42 1.83 25.81
CA PHE A 22 -10.40 1.77 24.36
C PHE A 22 -9.22 2.62 23.90
N GLY A 23 -8.13 1.92 23.55
CA GLY A 23 -6.93 2.54 23.01
C GLY A 23 -7.29 3.48 21.87
N ASP A 24 -6.69 4.66 21.93
CA ASP A 24 -6.71 5.71 20.92
C ASP A 24 -5.95 5.21 19.69
N ARG A 25 -6.51 4.22 18.97
CA ARG A 25 -6.00 3.82 17.66
C ARG A 25 -6.41 4.93 16.70
N ASP A 26 -5.44 5.79 16.38
CA ASP A 26 -5.56 6.73 15.29
C ASP A 26 -6.11 5.98 14.06
N ALA A 27 -7.21 6.48 13.49
CA ALA A 27 -7.80 5.91 12.29
C ALA A 27 -6.84 5.94 11.08
N HIS A 28 -5.70 6.62 11.20
CA HIS A 28 -4.63 6.71 10.22
C HIS A 28 -3.48 5.71 10.46
N ALA A 29 -3.47 4.95 11.56
CA ALA A 29 -2.43 3.97 11.88
C ALA A 29 -3.03 2.56 11.98
N PRO A 30 -3.19 1.85 10.86
CA PRO A 30 -3.81 0.52 10.86
C PRO A 30 -2.86 -0.54 11.42
N GLY A 31 -3.15 -1.07 12.60
CA GLY A 31 -2.48 -2.25 13.14
C GLY A 31 -1.21 -1.97 13.94
N THR A 32 -0.39 -3.02 14.12
CA THR A 32 0.94 -2.88 14.72
C THR A 32 1.92 -2.42 13.66
N ALA A 33 2.54 -1.27 13.88
CA ALA A 33 3.56 -0.74 12.98
C ALA A 33 4.82 -1.62 13.01
N LEU A 34 5.38 -1.90 11.83
CA LEU A 34 6.64 -2.62 11.63
C LEU A 34 7.83 -1.65 11.44
N GLY A 35 7.52 -0.38 11.14
CA GLY A 35 8.47 0.71 10.95
C GLY A 35 8.53 1.23 9.52
N THR A 36 9.50 2.10 9.26
CA THR A 36 9.77 2.66 7.94
C THR A 36 10.86 1.84 7.24
N PHE A 37 10.66 1.49 5.98
CA PHE A 37 11.57 0.71 5.16
C PHE A 37 12.00 1.51 3.94
N HIS A 38 13.31 1.56 3.71
CA HIS A 38 13.88 2.03 2.45
C HIS A 38 13.83 0.90 1.43
N VAL A 39 13.03 1.08 0.38
CA VAL A 39 12.79 0.10 -0.69
C VAL A 39 13.62 0.47 -1.90
N VAL A 40 14.38 -0.50 -2.40
CA VAL A 40 15.09 -0.40 -3.67
C VAL A 40 14.50 -1.40 -4.66
N GLY A 41 14.10 -0.89 -5.83
CA GLY A 41 13.62 -1.70 -6.95
C GLY A 41 14.66 -1.77 -8.06
N THR A 42 14.98 -2.97 -8.54
CA THR A 42 15.86 -3.19 -9.70
C THR A 42 15.08 -3.91 -10.80
N GLN A 43 15.01 -3.31 -11.99
CA GLN A 43 14.25 -3.84 -13.11
C GLN A 43 14.84 -5.18 -13.58
N THR A 44 14.00 -6.20 -13.68
CA THR A 44 14.36 -7.55 -14.14
C THR A 44 13.74 -7.88 -15.51
N ALA A 45 12.62 -7.24 -15.86
CA ALA A 45 12.01 -7.36 -17.18
C ALA A 45 11.24 -6.09 -17.57
N ASN A 46 11.19 -5.80 -18.86
CA ASN A 46 10.41 -4.72 -19.43
C ASN A 46 9.98 -5.07 -20.87
N THR A 47 8.68 -5.24 -21.09
CA THR A 47 8.10 -5.47 -22.43
C THR A 47 7.48 -4.21 -23.03
N CYS A 48 7.42 -3.11 -22.27
CA CYS A 48 6.88 -1.83 -22.71
C CYS A 48 7.86 -1.03 -23.60
N GLY A 49 9.13 -1.44 -23.65
CA GLY A 49 10.22 -0.73 -24.32
C GLY A 49 11.07 0.10 -23.36
N GLU A 50 12.33 0.32 -23.72
CA GLU A 50 13.28 1.06 -22.87
C GLU A 50 12.82 2.52 -22.71
N GLY A 51 12.80 3.02 -21.47
CA GLY A 51 12.37 4.38 -21.14
C GLY A 51 10.86 4.65 -21.28
N ALA A 52 10.07 3.68 -21.75
CA ALA A 52 8.63 3.81 -21.83
C ALA A 52 8.03 4.07 -20.44
N LEU A 53 6.98 4.90 -20.38
CA LEU A 53 6.24 5.20 -19.14
C LEU A 53 7.11 5.75 -18.00
N GLY A 54 8.26 6.36 -18.32
CA GLY A 54 9.21 6.87 -17.31
C GLY A 54 9.95 5.77 -16.55
N ALA A 55 9.95 4.53 -17.05
CA ALA A 55 10.57 3.40 -16.39
C ALA A 55 12.09 3.57 -16.28
N THR A 56 12.58 3.57 -15.04
CA THR A 56 14.01 3.52 -14.75
C THR A 56 14.45 2.08 -14.47
N ARG A 57 15.74 1.79 -14.71
CA ARG A 57 16.33 0.48 -14.38
C ARG A 57 16.42 0.25 -12.87
N SER A 58 16.52 1.31 -12.10
CA SER A 58 16.46 1.27 -10.65
C SER A 58 15.77 2.51 -10.09
N TRP A 59 15.17 2.36 -8.92
CA TRP A 59 14.57 3.44 -8.15
C TRP A 59 14.61 3.08 -6.66
N ALA A 60 14.41 4.07 -5.81
CA ALA A 60 14.25 3.86 -4.38
C ALA A 60 13.21 4.83 -3.81
N PHE A 61 12.47 4.38 -2.80
CA PHE A 61 11.54 5.19 -2.00
C PHE A 61 11.36 4.57 -0.62
N ASP A 62 10.80 5.34 0.31
CA ASP A 62 10.49 4.86 1.65
C ASP A 62 9.02 4.44 1.78
N VAL A 63 8.76 3.41 2.58
CA VAL A 63 7.41 2.93 2.90
C VAL A 63 7.26 2.76 4.39
N GLU A 64 6.06 2.99 4.91
CA GLU A 64 5.69 2.59 6.25
C GLU A 64 4.88 1.30 6.16
N LEU A 65 5.31 0.29 6.91
CA LEU A 65 4.61 -0.99 6.98
C LEU A 65 3.96 -1.16 8.34
N ALA A 66 2.76 -1.72 8.34
CA ALA A 66 2.07 -2.17 9.53
C ALA A 66 1.33 -3.48 9.24
N ARG A 67 0.96 -4.24 10.27
CA ARG A 67 0.15 -5.46 10.11
C ARG A 67 -0.94 -5.60 11.16
N ASP A 68 -2.06 -6.19 10.77
CA ASP A 68 -3.14 -6.58 11.68
C ASP A 68 -3.93 -7.74 11.09
N ALA A 69 -4.26 -8.75 11.90
CA ALA A 69 -5.19 -9.82 11.55
C ALA A 69 -5.04 -10.43 10.13
N GLY A 70 -3.79 -10.73 9.70
CA GLY A 70 -3.52 -11.31 8.38
C GLY A 70 -3.49 -10.31 7.22
N VAL A 71 -3.49 -9.02 7.51
CA VAL A 71 -3.37 -7.92 6.54
C VAL A 71 -2.02 -7.23 6.73
N LEU A 72 -1.29 -7.03 5.63
CA LEU A 72 -0.15 -6.11 5.58
C LEU A 72 -0.65 -4.77 5.04
N PHE A 73 -0.38 -3.69 5.75
CA PHE A 73 -0.64 -2.33 5.28
C PHE A 73 0.65 -1.74 4.70
N TRP A 74 0.59 -1.33 3.44
CA TRP A 74 1.69 -0.71 2.70
C TRP A 74 1.38 0.76 2.47
N ASP A 75 2.03 1.66 3.19
CA ASP A 75 1.95 3.11 2.95
C ASP A 75 3.19 3.58 2.18
N ASN A 76 2.97 4.16 1.00
CA ASN A 76 4.02 4.72 0.15
C ASN A 76 4.08 6.26 0.20
N GLY A 77 3.43 6.87 1.19
CA GLY A 77 3.30 8.32 1.36
C GLY A 77 2.28 8.98 0.44
N ALA A 78 1.78 8.28 -0.59
CA ALA A 78 0.71 8.76 -1.47
C ALA A 78 -0.63 8.06 -1.20
N SER A 79 -0.57 6.80 -0.76
CA SER A 79 -1.74 5.98 -0.48
C SER A 79 -1.38 4.82 0.44
N LEU A 80 -2.27 4.55 1.39
CA LEU A 80 -2.30 3.34 2.19
C LEU A 80 -2.96 2.21 1.39
N VAL A 81 -2.21 1.13 1.10
CA VAL A 81 -2.69 -0.01 0.33
C VAL A 81 -2.74 -1.26 1.21
N PRO A 82 -3.93 -1.82 1.48
CA PRO A 82 -4.03 -3.09 2.20
C PRO A 82 -3.66 -4.26 1.29
N GLY A 83 -2.87 -5.18 1.84
CA GLY A 83 -2.48 -6.44 1.24
C GLY A 83 -2.98 -7.64 2.05
N VAL A 84 -2.37 -8.79 1.80
CA VAL A 84 -2.65 -10.06 2.47
C VAL A 84 -1.32 -10.60 3.00
N LEU A 85 -1.31 -11.03 4.26
CA LEU A 85 -0.28 -11.90 4.82
C LEU A 85 -0.77 -13.35 4.71
N ASP A 86 0.10 -14.25 4.28
CA ASP A 86 -0.19 -15.68 4.27
C ASP A 86 -0.18 -16.26 5.71
N GLU A 87 -0.52 -17.54 5.82
CA GLU A 87 -0.61 -18.26 7.10
C GLU A 87 0.72 -18.32 7.87
N ASP A 88 1.85 -18.17 7.17
CA ASP A 88 3.19 -18.10 7.77
C ASP A 88 3.47 -16.73 8.44
N LEU A 89 2.58 -15.74 8.25
CA LEU A 89 2.72 -14.36 8.73
C LEU A 89 3.99 -13.64 8.24
N LEU A 90 4.63 -14.17 7.20
CA LEU A 90 5.89 -13.67 6.62
C LEU A 90 5.73 -13.36 5.13
N SER A 91 5.08 -14.25 4.40
CA SER A 91 4.79 -14.07 2.99
C SER A 91 3.64 -13.10 2.82
N PHE A 92 3.78 -12.14 1.91
CA PHE A 92 2.77 -11.12 1.69
C PHE A 92 2.50 -10.83 0.22
N SER A 93 1.32 -10.30 -0.05
CA SER A 93 0.95 -9.76 -1.35
C SER A 93 0.17 -8.46 -1.25
N VAL A 94 0.44 -7.52 -2.15
CA VAL A 94 -0.25 -6.22 -2.23
C VAL A 94 -0.64 -5.99 -3.69
N GLU A 95 -1.90 -5.61 -3.96
CA GLU A 95 -2.35 -5.23 -5.30
C GLU A 95 -2.98 -3.82 -5.27
N ALA A 96 -2.55 -2.96 -6.19
CA ALA A 96 -3.16 -1.67 -6.43
C ALA A 96 -3.53 -1.52 -7.91
N ARG A 97 -4.49 -0.64 -8.19
CA ARG A 97 -4.94 -0.37 -9.55
C ARG A 97 -5.17 1.11 -9.75
N VAL A 98 -4.67 1.63 -10.87
CA VAL A 98 -4.86 3.01 -11.30
C VAL A 98 -5.39 3.00 -12.72
N VAL A 99 -6.42 3.81 -13.00
CA VAL A 99 -6.89 4.05 -14.37
C VAL A 99 -6.59 5.50 -14.72
N VAL A 100 -5.83 5.71 -15.78
CA VAL A 100 -5.48 7.03 -16.28
C VAL A 100 -6.31 7.33 -17.52
N ASP A 101 -7.10 8.39 -17.46
CA ASP A 101 -7.77 8.95 -18.63
C ASP A 101 -6.77 9.80 -19.43
N MET A 102 -6.53 9.37 -20.67
CA MET A 102 -5.56 9.99 -21.57
C MET A 102 -6.13 11.23 -22.26
N ARG A 103 -7.42 11.55 -22.09
CA ARG A 103 -8.07 12.75 -22.65
C ARG A 103 -8.32 13.85 -21.62
N THR A 104 -7.58 13.84 -20.52
CA THR A 104 -7.65 14.91 -19.52
C THR A 104 -7.14 16.25 -20.06
N GLY A 105 -7.69 17.36 -19.58
CA GLY A 105 -7.30 18.73 -19.96
C GLY A 105 -8.01 19.27 -21.22
N ASP A 106 -7.34 20.14 -21.97
CA ASP A 106 -7.88 20.84 -23.16
C ASP A 106 -7.79 20.01 -24.46
N MET A 107 -7.72 18.68 -24.35
CA MET A 107 -7.63 17.79 -25.49
C MET A 107 -8.93 17.81 -26.31
N PRO A 108 -8.87 17.73 -27.65
CA PRO A 108 -10.06 17.63 -28.48
C PRO A 108 -10.94 16.44 -28.06
N PRO A 109 -12.28 16.60 -28.13
CA PRO A 109 -13.19 15.49 -27.85
C PRO A 109 -12.94 14.35 -28.82
N GLY A 110 -12.97 13.13 -28.31
CA GLY A 110 -12.76 11.91 -29.09
C GLY A 110 -13.35 10.70 -28.37
N PRO A 111 -13.26 9.49 -28.96
CA PRO A 111 -13.74 8.29 -28.29
C PRO A 111 -12.98 8.05 -26.97
N PRO A 112 -13.57 7.37 -25.97
CA PRO A 112 -12.91 7.12 -24.69
C PRO A 112 -11.51 6.54 -24.87
N CYS A 113 -10.54 7.03 -24.10
CA CYS A 113 -9.17 6.51 -24.15
C CYS A 113 -8.57 6.52 -22.74
N SER A 114 -8.45 5.34 -22.14
CA SER A 114 -7.81 5.18 -20.83
C SER A 114 -6.97 3.91 -20.74
N VAL A 115 -5.95 3.98 -19.90
CA VAL A 115 -5.02 2.87 -19.62
C VAL A 115 -5.16 2.50 -18.15
N GLU A 116 -5.36 1.21 -17.89
CA GLU A 116 -5.28 0.63 -16.55
C GLU A 116 -3.84 0.19 -16.28
N ARG A 117 -3.30 0.62 -15.14
CA ARG A 117 -2.10 0.07 -14.53
C ARG A 117 -2.50 -0.79 -13.34
N ARG A 118 -1.96 -2.01 -13.27
CA ARG A 118 -2.04 -2.89 -12.10
C ARG A 118 -0.67 -3.08 -11.50
N ASP A 119 -0.58 -2.85 -10.21
CA ASP A 119 0.65 -2.92 -9.45
C ASP A 119 0.50 -4.15 -8.54
N ARG A 120 1.43 -5.09 -8.59
CA ARG A 120 1.43 -6.28 -7.71
C ARG A 120 2.77 -6.46 -7.05
N VAL A 121 2.77 -6.44 -5.73
CA VAL A 121 3.92 -6.82 -4.91
C VAL A 121 3.66 -8.21 -4.34
N ARG A 122 4.68 -9.07 -4.38
CA ARG A 122 4.76 -10.29 -3.56
C ARG A 122 6.13 -10.35 -2.91
N GLY A 123 6.19 -10.66 -1.64
CA GLY A 123 7.46 -10.71 -0.91
C GLY A 123 7.38 -11.50 0.37
N GLU A 124 8.50 -11.51 1.09
CA GLU A 124 8.66 -12.19 2.37
C GLU A 124 9.36 -11.24 3.35
N LEU A 125 8.80 -11.12 4.56
CA LEU A 125 9.38 -10.37 5.67
C LEU A 125 10.54 -11.15 6.28
N GLY A 126 11.60 -10.46 6.69
CA GLY A 126 12.78 -11.06 7.30
C GLY A 126 13.29 -10.30 8.51
N GLY A 127 13.83 -11.03 9.49
CA GLY A 127 14.32 -10.50 10.75
C GLY A 127 15.81 -10.71 11.05
N ALA A 128 16.30 -10.08 12.12
CA ALA A 128 17.70 -10.17 12.56
C ALA A 128 17.97 -11.40 13.46
N GLY A 129 16.92 -12.04 14.00
CA GLY A 129 17.01 -13.19 14.88
C GLY A 129 17.04 -14.53 14.13
N ARG A 130 18.08 -15.33 14.39
CA ARG A 130 18.10 -16.76 14.06
C ARG A 130 17.24 -17.50 15.08
N GLY A 131 15.97 -17.69 14.76
CA GLY A 131 15.06 -18.52 15.53
C GLY A 131 13.67 -18.38 14.94
N LEU A 132 13.35 -19.25 13.97
CA LEU A 132 11.96 -19.63 13.74
C LEU A 132 11.57 -20.46 14.96
N ASP A 133 11.30 -19.80 16.09
CA ASP A 133 10.49 -20.42 17.12
C ASP A 133 9.09 -20.62 16.49
N ASP A 134 8.37 -21.66 16.89
CA ASP A 134 7.15 -22.20 16.24
C ASP A 134 5.99 -21.17 16.11
N ASP A 135 6.18 -19.95 16.62
CA ASP A 135 5.18 -18.88 16.75
C ASP A 135 5.38 -17.68 15.79
N GLY A 136 6.41 -17.66 14.92
CA GLY A 136 6.64 -16.61 13.91
C GLY A 136 7.60 -15.47 14.32
N LEU A 137 7.74 -14.42 13.48
CA LEU A 137 8.54 -13.23 13.81
C LEU A 137 7.72 -12.21 14.62
N ASP A 138 8.29 -11.76 15.74
CA ASP A 138 7.78 -10.59 16.47
C ASP A 138 7.86 -9.32 15.58
N ASP A 139 6.94 -8.38 15.80
CA ASP A 139 6.86 -7.13 15.04
C ASP A 139 8.19 -6.35 15.07
N ASP A 140 8.82 -6.31 16.24
CA ASP A 140 10.08 -5.63 16.47
C ASP A 140 11.27 -6.31 15.75
N ASP A 141 11.14 -7.56 15.33
CA ASP A 141 12.20 -8.32 14.68
C ASP A 141 12.25 -8.13 13.16
N VAL A 142 11.18 -7.65 12.53
CA VAL A 142 11.13 -7.44 11.08
C VAL A 142 12.04 -6.28 10.67
N THR A 143 13.21 -6.59 10.11
CA THR A 143 14.25 -5.61 9.78
C THR A 143 14.45 -5.43 8.27
N ARG A 144 13.90 -6.33 7.47
CA ARG A 144 13.99 -6.29 6.01
C ARG A 144 12.84 -7.03 5.35
N PHE A 145 12.71 -6.87 4.05
CA PHE A 145 11.93 -7.78 3.21
C PHE A 145 12.57 -7.92 1.83
N GLU A 146 12.27 -9.01 1.15
CA GLU A 146 12.63 -9.23 -0.25
C GLU A 146 11.36 -9.57 -1.05
N GLY A 147 11.33 -9.22 -2.33
CA GLY A 147 10.16 -9.51 -3.13
C GLY A 147 10.27 -9.17 -4.61
N ARG A 148 9.12 -9.18 -5.27
CA ARG A 148 8.95 -8.80 -6.66
C ARG A 148 7.78 -7.84 -6.79
N LEU A 149 7.99 -6.75 -7.52
CA LEU A 149 6.94 -5.86 -8.00
C LEU A 149 6.75 -6.08 -9.50
N SER A 150 5.49 -6.17 -9.94
CA SER A 150 5.12 -6.12 -11.34
C SER A 150 4.13 -5.01 -11.61
N PHE A 151 4.33 -4.31 -12.71
CA PHE A 151 3.37 -3.37 -13.29
C PHE A 151 2.84 -3.96 -14.59
N ASP A 152 1.53 -4.13 -14.70
CA ASP A 152 0.84 -4.48 -15.95
C ASP A 152 0.07 -3.29 -16.48
N TYR A 153 0.19 -3.01 -17.77
CA TYR A 153 -0.49 -1.92 -18.45
C TYR A 153 -1.37 -2.47 -19.56
N ALA A 154 -2.64 -2.08 -19.57
CA ALA A 154 -3.58 -2.47 -20.62
C ALA A 154 -4.59 -1.35 -20.91
N PRO A 155 -5.07 -1.22 -22.16
CA PRO A 155 -6.22 -0.37 -22.45
C PRO A 155 -7.44 -0.86 -21.67
N THR A 156 -8.26 0.07 -21.16
CA THR A 156 -9.53 -0.32 -20.56
C THR A 156 -10.54 -0.76 -21.63
N ALA A 157 -11.59 -1.48 -21.23
CA ALA A 157 -12.63 -1.91 -22.15
C ALA A 157 -13.27 -0.72 -22.89
N GLY A 158 -13.29 -0.79 -24.22
CA GLY A 158 -13.85 0.26 -25.07
C GLY A 158 -12.91 1.44 -25.36
N SER A 159 -11.67 1.42 -24.85
CA SER A 159 -10.67 2.44 -25.16
C SER A 159 -10.25 2.42 -26.63
N ARG A 160 -10.21 3.61 -27.23
CA ARG A 160 -9.80 3.91 -28.60
C ARG A 160 -8.88 5.11 -28.60
N CYS A 161 -7.59 4.83 -28.72
CA CYS A 161 -6.53 5.82 -28.56
C CYS A 161 -5.74 6.01 -29.86
N GLU A 162 -6.20 5.47 -30.98
CA GLU A 162 -5.47 5.48 -32.24
C GLU A 162 -5.12 6.90 -32.69
N ASP A 163 -5.96 7.88 -32.39
CA ASP A 163 -5.72 9.30 -32.68
C ASP A 163 -4.63 9.94 -31.82
N LEU A 164 -4.36 9.41 -30.62
CA LEU A 164 -3.33 9.92 -29.70
C LEU A 164 -1.93 9.32 -29.96
N VAL A 165 -1.86 8.28 -30.79
CA VAL A 165 -0.68 7.42 -30.95
C VAL A 165 0.12 7.76 -32.22
N VAL A 166 -0.46 8.58 -33.12
CA VAL A 166 0.04 8.82 -34.49
C VAL A 166 0.95 10.07 -34.60
N SER A 167 1.40 10.66 -33.50
CA SER A 167 2.32 11.82 -33.61
C SER A 167 3.74 11.37 -33.96
N GLU A 168 4.24 11.78 -35.15
CA GLU A 168 5.55 11.46 -35.71
C GLU A 168 6.77 11.90 -34.86
N LEU A 169 6.53 12.60 -33.74
CA LEU A 169 7.56 13.06 -32.81
C LEU A 169 7.70 12.17 -31.55
N SER A 170 6.92 11.09 -31.46
CA SER A 170 6.88 10.24 -30.26
C SER A 170 7.95 9.15 -30.33
N VAL A 171 8.98 9.25 -29.49
CA VAL A 171 9.95 8.17 -29.24
C VAL A 171 9.17 6.96 -28.72
N ALA A 172 8.84 6.03 -29.62
CA ALA A 172 7.94 4.89 -29.45
C ALA A 172 6.51 5.26 -29.00
N PRO A 173 5.46 5.02 -29.83
CA PRO A 173 4.09 5.18 -29.37
C PRO A 173 3.78 4.11 -28.31
N VAL A 174 3.95 4.46 -27.04
CA VAL A 174 3.83 3.57 -25.86
C VAL A 174 2.51 2.78 -25.87
N PHE A 175 1.43 3.35 -26.40
CA PHE A 175 0.15 2.67 -26.51
C PHE A 175 0.17 1.48 -27.49
N ALA A 176 0.97 1.54 -28.55
CA ALA A 176 1.11 0.43 -29.51
C ALA A 176 1.84 -0.77 -28.89
N ALA A 177 2.59 -0.57 -27.80
CA ALA A 177 3.19 -1.64 -27.04
C ALA A 177 2.22 -2.29 -26.04
N LEU A 178 1.02 -1.73 -25.83
CA LEU A 178 0.05 -2.28 -24.90
C LEU A 178 -0.72 -3.48 -25.50
N PRO A 179 -1.00 -4.54 -24.71
CA PRO A 179 -0.65 -4.70 -23.31
C PRO A 179 0.84 -4.99 -23.11
N CYS A 180 1.43 -4.39 -22.07
CA CYS A 180 2.82 -4.62 -21.70
C CYS A 180 2.99 -4.69 -20.18
N SER A 181 4.18 -5.09 -19.74
CA SER A 181 4.50 -5.32 -18.34
C SER A 181 5.94 -4.93 -18.00
N MET A 182 6.16 -4.57 -16.74
CA MET A 182 7.49 -4.38 -16.16
C MET A 182 7.60 -5.14 -14.85
N ALA A 183 8.77 -5.70 -14.56
CA ALA A 183 9.03 -6.43 -13.33
C ALA A 183 10.30 -5.91 -12.65
N TYR A 184 10.28 -5.86 -11.32
CA TYR A 184 11.36 -5.41 -10.47
C TYR A 184 11.60 -6.42 -9.35
N ALA A 185 12.86 -6.70 -9.05
CA ALA A 185 13.24 -7.29 -7.77
C ALA A 185 13.26 -6.19 -6.72
N LEU A 186 12.68 -6.45 -5.54
CA LEU A 186 12.59 -5.51 -4.44
C LEU A 186 13.43 -5.97 -3.26
N THR A 187 14.10 -5.02 -2.62
CA THR A 187 14.69 -5.19 -1.29
C THR A 187 14.28 -4.01 -0.42
N GLY A 188 13.68 -4.28 0.74
CA GLY A 188 13.37 -3.28 1.75
C GLY A 188 14.27 -3.45 2.97
N THR A 189 14.86 -2.37 3.46
CA THR A 189 15.62 -2.36 4.73
C THR A 189 14.98 -1.38 5.70
N ARG A 190 14.71 -1.80 6.93
CA ARG A 190 14.14 -0.92 7.96
C ARG A 190 15.11 0.20 8.29
N THR A 191 14.66 1.45 8.19
CA THR A 191 15.43 2.68 8.47
C THR A 191 14.96 3.41 9.71
N ALA A 192 13.71 3.18 10.14
CA ALA A 192 13.17 3.71 11.39
C ALA A 192 12.30 2.66 12.09
N LEU A 193 12.36 2.66 13.43
CA LEU A 193 11.45 1.85 14.26
C LEU A 193 10.04 2.46 14.26
N PRO A 194 9.02 1.67 14.63
CA PRO A 194 7.69 2.19 14.94
C PRO A 194 7.75 3.37 15.93
N PRO A 195 6.92 4.41 15.79
CA PRO A 195 6.75 5.42 16.83
C PRO A 195 6.17 4.79 18.10
N GLU A 196 6.69 5.17 19.27
CA GLU A 196 6.20 4.74 20.60
C GLU A 196 4.85 5.37 20.98
#